data_AF-A0A9E4AV92-F1
#
_entry.id   AF-A0A9E4AV92-F1
#
_cell.length_a   1.000
_cell.length_b   1.000
_cell.length_c   1.000
_cell.angle_alpha   90.00
_cell.angle_beta   90.00
_cell.angle_gamma   90.00
#
_symmetry.space_group_name_H-M   'P 1'
#
loop_
_entity.id
_entity.type
_entity.pdbx_description
1 polymer ?
#
loop_
_entity_poly.entity_id
_entity_poly.type
_entity_poly.pdbx_seq_one_letter_code
_entity_poly.pdbx_strand_id
1 'polypeptide(L)'
;MFDAYEEQSSAMAKHVNFVECAPENWIGVGGRWAKRFRAMVERYPVVCHGLSLSIGGPAPFDMEYLAQLKVFLNEIDAKSYSDHLSYCGDFGQLYDLMPIPFTEEAVHYVADRIRFVQDVLERQIAVENVSYYAAPGQEMPEADFINCVVEEADCKFLLDVNNIHVNSVNHRYDPVEFLHAMPAERADYVHIAGHKVEAEDLRVDTHAAPIIDPVYDLLTEAFKTFGVMPTVLERDFNFPPLSELLDETQQIRRIQGNTRA
;
A
#
# COMPACT_ATOMS: atom_id res chain seq x y z
N MET A 1 17.47 -7.19 27.05
CA MET A 1 17.35 -6.55 25.70
C MET A 1 17.58 -7.57 24.59
N PHE A 2 18.52 -8.51 24.70
CA PHE A 2 18.62 -9.67 23.80
C PHE A 2 17.41 -10.60 23.93
N ASP A 3 16.98 -10.92 25.16
CA ASP A 3 15.84 -11.82 25.41
C ASP A 3 14.52 -11.28 24.83
N ALA A 4 14.26 -9.97 24.97
CA ALA A 4 13.07 -9.33 24.39
C ALA A 4 13.08 -9.36 22.86
N TYR A 5 14.25 -9.28 22.22
CA TYR A 5 14.36 -9.37 20.76
C TYR A 5 14.16 -10.80 20.27
N GLU A 6 14.71 -11.80 20.99
CA GLU A 6 14.49 -13.22 20.67
C GLU A 6 13.04 -13.65 20.90
N GLU A 7 12.39 -13.16 21.96
CA GLU A 7 10.99 -13.44 22.26
C GLU A 7 10.06 -12.82 21.21
N GLN A 8 10.27 -11.55 20.85
CA GLN A 8 9.55 -10.90 19.74
C GLN A 8 9.78 -11.63 18.41
N SER A 9 11.04 -12.02 18.14
CA SER A 9 11.44 -12.77 16.94
C SER A 9 10.80 -14.17 16.86
N SER A 10 10.58 -14.83 18.00
CA SER A 10 9.89 -16.12 18.11
C SER A 10 8.38 -15.98 17.94
N ALA A 11 7.78 -14.92 18.51
CA ALA A 11 6.37 -14.60 18.34
C ALA A 11 6.04 -14.25 16.88
N MET A 12 6.82 -13.37 16.25
CA MET A 12 6.65 -13.01 14.84
C MET A 12 6.72 -14.25 13.94
N ALA A 13 7.65 -15.17 14.19
CA ALA A 13 7.83 -16.35 13.34
C ALA A 13 6.62 -17.29 13.28
N LYS A 14 5.73 -17.26 14.28
CA LYS A 14 4.51 -18.08 14.30
C LYS A 14 3.35 -17.41 13.56
N HIS A 15 3.35 -16.08 13.52
CA HIS A 15 2.19 -15.27 13.15
C HIS A 15 2.39 -14.44 11.87
N VAL A 16 3.63 -14.23 11.44
CA VAL A 16 4.01 -13.41 10.29
C VAL A 16 4.59 -14.32 9.20
N ASN A 17 4.10 -14.18 7.97
CA ASN A 17 4.55 -14.98 6.82
C ASN A 17 5.50 -14.22 5.90
N PHE A 18 5.37 -12.90 5.84
CA PHE A 18 6.18 -11.99 5.04
C PHE A 18 6.15 -10.62 5.72
N VAL A 19 7.03 -9.72 5.31
CA VAL A 19 7.07 -8.34 5.80
C VAL A 19 7.07 -7.37 4.64
N GLU A 20 6.66 -6.14 4.92
CA GLU A 20 6.80 -5.02 4.02
C GLU A 20 7.86 -4.05 4.52
N CYS A 21 8.53 -3.35 3.60
CA CYS A 21 9.33 -2.19 3.94
C CYS A 21 9.25 -1.09 2.88
N ALA A 22 9.33 0.16 3.32
CA ALA A 22 9.56 1.31 2.45
C ALA A 22 11.04 1.45 2.09
N PRO A 23 11.43 1.37 0.79
CA PRO A 23 12.81 1.51 0.36
C PRO A 23 13.50 2.80 0.85
N GLU A 24 12.78 3.91 0.90
CA GLU A 24 13.25 5.22 1.36
C GLU A 24 13.81 5.19 2.78
N ASN A 25 13.26 4.32 3.63
CA ASN A 25 13.70 4.17 5.02
C ASN A 25 14.96 3.31 5.17
N TRP A 26 15.38 2.59 4.13
CA TRP A 26 16.44 1.59 4.20
C TRP A 26 17.60 1.79 3.23
N ILE A 27 17.37 2.47 2.11
CA ILE A 27 18.43 2.86 1.18
C ILE A 27 19.45 3.73 1.92
N GLY A 28 20.73 3.38 1.81
CA GLY A 28 21.82 4.09 2.48
C GLY A 28 21.94 3.83 3.99
N VAL A 29 21.04 3.05 4.61
CA VAL A 29 21.13 2.71 6.04
C VAL A 29 22.28 1.73 6.28
N GLY A 30 23.14 2.06 7.25
CA GLY A 30 24.32 1.28 7.63
C GLY A 30 24.29 0.71 9.05
N GLY A 31 25.40 0.07 9.45
CA GLY A 31 25.68 -0.30 10.83
C GLY A 31 24.71 -1.33 11.44
N ARG A 32 24.30 -1.10 12.69
CA ARG A 32 23.44 -2.03 13.45
C ARG A 32 22.07 -2.25 12.79
N TRP A 33 21.50 -1.20 12.21
CA TRP A 33 20.18 -1.25 11.58
C TRP A 33 20.20 -2.04 10.28
N ALA A 34 21.21 -1.81 9.42
CA ALA A 34 21.44 -2.63 8.23
C ALA A 34 21.61 -4.12 8.56
N LYS A 35 22.37 -4.43 9.62
CA LYS A 35 22.55 -5.82 10.07
C LYS A 35 21.23 -6.47 10.53
N ARG A 36 20.37 -5.71 11.21
CA ARG A 36 19.05 -6.20 11.65
C ARG A 36 18.09 -6.39 10.48
N PHE A 37 18.08 -5.45 9.54
CA PHE A 37 17.27 -5.55 8.33
C PHE A 37 17.66 -6.76 7.49
N ARG A 38 18.96 -6.96 7.22
CA ARG A 38 19.43 -8.17 6.51
C ARG A 38 18.98 -9.45 7.19
N ALA A 39 19.06 -9.53 8.52
CA ALA A 39 18.59 -10.70 9.26
C ALA A 39 17.06 -10.92 9.13
N MET A 40 16.27 -9.87 8.89
CA MET A 40 14.85 -9.97 8.60
C MET A 40 14.60 -10.45 7.17
N VAL A 41 15.28 -9.84 6.19
CA VAL A 41 15.22 -10.20 4.76
C VAL A 41 15.63 -11.66 4.53
N GLU A 42 16.65 -12.15 5.24
CA GLU A 42 17.08 -13.55 5.18
C GLU A 42 16.04 -14.55 5.72
N ARG A 43 15.07 -14.08 6.51
CA ARG A 43 14.09 -14.92 7.21
C ARG A 43 12.70 -14.87 6.61
N TYR A 44 12.30 -13.73 6.06
CA TYR A 44 10.96 -13.49 5.55
C TYR A 44 11.03 -13.00 4.11
N PRO A 45 10.13 -13.47 3.23
CA PRO A 45 9.87 -12.78 1.98
C PRO A 45 9.53 -11.31 2.25
N VAL A 46 10.02 -10.42 1.39
CA VAL A 46 9.81 -8.98 1.52
C VAL A 46 9.07 -8.46 0.30
N VAL A 47 7.99 -7.72 0.54
CA VAL A 47 7.40 -6.80 -0.44
C VAL A 47 7.84 -5.38 -0.12
N CYS A 48 7.87 -4.51 -1.11
CA CYS A 48 8.22 -3.12 -0.91
C CYS A 48 7.08 -2.21 -1.31
N HIS A 49 6.81 -1.22 -0.48
CA HIS A 49 5.83 -0.19 -0.74
C HIS A 49 6.50 1.17 -0.58
N GLY A 50 6.63 1.92 -1.67
CA GLY A 50 7.27 3.22 -1.70
C GLY A 50 6.34 4.34 -1.21
N LEU A 51 6.94 5.40 -0.68
CA LEU A 51 6.24 6.50 -0.05
C LEU A 51 6.38 7.82 -0.81
N SER A 52 7.34 7.89 -1.75
CA SER A 52 7.85 9.18 -2.26
C SER A 52 8.04 9.26 -3.77
N LEU A 53 7.71 8.22 -4.53
CA LEU A 53 7.96 8.21 -5.96
C LEU A 53 7.16 9.29 -6.72
N SER A 54 6.03 9.72 -6.16
CA SER A 54 5.19 10.79 -6.70
C SER A 54 4.80 10.51 -8.17
N ILE A 55 4.22 9.34 -8.42
CA ILE A 55 3.90 8.86 -9.77
C ILE A 55 2.99 9.83 -10.51
N GLY A 56 2.02 10.45 -9.83
CA GLY A 56 1.14 11.48 -10.40
C GLY A 56 1.72 12.89 -10.45
N GLY A 57 2.96 13.09 -9.98
CA GLY A 57 3.53 14.42 -9.79
C GLY A 57 4.07 15.03 -11.08
N PRO A 58 3.99 16.36 -11.26
CA PRO A 58 4.49 17.03 -12.47
C PRO A 58 6.01 17.06 -12.56
N ALA A 59 6.70 16.94 -11.42
CA ALA A 59 8.16 16.97 -11.35
C ALA A 59 8.79 15.77 -12.08
N PRO A 60 9.96 15.95 -12.72
CA PRO A 60 10.74 14.84 -13.24
C PRO A 60 11.10 13.85 -12.13
N PHE A 61 11.20 12.57 -12.47
CA PHE A 61 11.68 11.57 -11.53
C PHE A 61 13.13 11.83 -11.09
N ASP A 62 13.41 11.56 -9.83
CA ASP A 62 14.78 11.48 -9.32
C ASP A 62 15.44 10.20 -9.84
N MET A 63 16.26 10.37 -10.88
CA MET A 63 16.94 9.26 -11.54
C MET A 63 18.04 8.62 -10.67
N GLU A 64 18.60 9.36 -9.70
CA GLU A 64 19.55 8.80 -8.75
C GLU A 64 18.81 7.88 -7.77
N TYR A 65 17.67 8.33 -7.25
CA TYR A 65 16.82 7.50 -6.40
C TYR A 65 16.32 6.25 -7.13
N LEU A 66 15.80 6.36 -8.36
CA LEU A 66 15.34 5.19 -9.12
C LEU A 66 16.46 4.16 -9.35
N ALA A 67 17.69 4.61 -9.59
CA ALA A 67 18.85 3.72 -9.72
C ALA A 67 19.16 3.00 -8.39
N GLN A 68 19.11 3.73 -7.26
CA GLN A 68 19.29 3.15 -5.93
C GLN A 68 18.17 2.18 -5.57
N LEU A 69 16.92 2.52 -5.89
CA LEU A 69 15.75 1.69 -5.69
C LEU A 69 15.87 0.37 -6.45
N LYS A 70 16.25 0.40 -7.74
CA LYS A 70 16.48 -0.81 -8.52
C LYS A 70 17.51 -1.74 -7.87
N VAL A 71 18.65 -1.19 -7.44
CA VAL A 71 19.69 -1.96 -6.74
C VAL A 71 19.14 -2.56 -5.46
N PHE A 72 18.47 -1.75 -4.64
CA PHE A 72 17.89 -2.17 -3.37
C PHE A 72 16.88 -3.31 -3.54
N LEU A 73 15.91 -3.16 -4.45
CA LEU A 73 14.90 -4.18 -4.74
C LEU A 73 15.52 -5.51 -5.19
N ASN A 74 16.62 -5.45 -5.96
CA ASN A 74 17.36 -6.63 -6.39
C ASN A 74 18.16 -7.27 -5.25
N GLU A 75 18.80 -6.46 -4.39
CA GLU A 75 19.61 -6.94 -3.27
C GLU A 75 18.80 -7.72 -2.23
N ILE A 76 17.54 -7.32 -2.01
CA ILE A 76 16.65 -7.99 -1.04
C ILE A 76 15.73 -9.03 -1.68
N ASP A 77 15.84 -9.27 -2.99
CA ASP A 77 14.95 -10.16 -3.75
C ASP A 77 13.47 -9.84 -3.50
N ALA A 78 13.13 -8.55 -3.60
CA ALA A 78 11.79 -8.02 -3.34
C ALA A 78 10.76 -8.69 -4.25
N LYS A 79 9.72 -9.26 -3.64
CA LYS A 79 8.66 -10.03 -4.31
C LYS A 79 7.68 -9.17 -5.07
N SER A 80 7.48 -7.95 -4.61
CA SER A 80 6.74 -6.90 -5.29
C SER A 80 7.31 -5.55 -4.92
N TYR A 81 7.08 -4.56 -5.78
CA TYR A 81 7.23 -3.15 -5.48
C TYR A 81 5.96 -2.41 -5.88
N SER A 82 5.40 -1.67 -4.93
CA SER A 82 4.22 -0.82 -5.11
C SER A 82 4.52 0.62 -4.72
N ASP A 83 3.71 1.56 -5.21
CA ASP A 83 3.70 2.94 -4.74
C ASP A 83 2.28 3.53 -4.89
N HIS A 84 2.08 4.72 -4.34
CA HIS A 84 0.78 5.36 -4.29
C HIS A 84 0.37 5.92 -5.66
N LEU A 85 -0.92 5.76 -6.03
CA LEU A 85 -1.51 6.48 -7.17
C LEU A 85 -1.83 7.94 -6.79
N SER A 86 -0.80 8.68 -6.42
CA SER A 86 -0.89 10.06 -5.93
C SER A 86 0.35 10.87 -6.34
N TYR A 87 0.43 12.12 -5.89
CA TYR A 87 1.69 12.84 -5.85
C TYR A 87 1.98 13.37 -4.45
N CYS A 88 3.24 13.34 -4.06
CA CYS A 88 3.71 13.75 -2.74
C CYS A 88 4.73 14.88 -2.84
N GLY A 89 4.79 15.61 -3.97
CA GLY A 89 5.76 16.69 -4.13
C GLY A 89 5.69 17.44 -5.45
N ASP A 90 6.33 18.60 -5.46
CA ASP A 90 6.69 19.38 -6.66
C ASP A 90 8.12 19.94 -6.46
N PHE A 91 8.30 21.22 -6.13
CA PHE A 91 9.59 21.80 -5.73
C PHE A 91 10.06 21.40 -4.30
N GLY A 92 9.25 20.62 -3.58
CA GLY A 92 9.53 20.08 -2.25
C GLY A 92 8.61 18.92 -1.92
N GLN A 93 8.98 18.12 -0.90
CA GLN A 93 8.18 17.01 -0.42
C GLN A 93 6.95 17.53 0.32
N LEU A 94 5.78 17.14 -0.14
CA LEU A 94 4.49 17.26 0.53
C LEU A 94 4.33 15.98 1.34
N TYR A 95 4.34 16.09 2.67
CA TYR A 95 4.17 14.94 3.58
C TYR A 95 2.72 14.42 3.63
N ASP A 96 2.04 14.46 2.48
CA ASP A 96 0.65 14.08 2.28
C ASP A 96 0.45 13.60 0.83
N LEU A 97 -0.53 12.72 0.62
CA LEU A 97 -0.85 12.17 -0.69
C LEU A 97 -1.85 13.09 -1.38
N MET A 98 -1.38 13.79 -2.39
CA MET A 98 -2.21 14.75 -3.11
C MET A 98 -3.02 14.06 -4.23
N PRO A 99 -4.27 14.48 -4.44
CA PRO A 99 -5.17 13.84 -5.39
C PRO A 99 -4.80 14.16 -6.84
N ILE A 100 -4.74 13.13 -7.67
CA ILE A 100 -4.65 13.26 -9.12
C ILE A 100 -6.05 13.61 -9.66
N PRO A 101 -6.19 14.57 -10.58
CA PRO A 101 -7.48 14.82 -11.21
C PRO A 101 -7.91 13.59 -12.04
N PHE A 102 -9.12 13.09 -11.82
CA PHE A 102 -9.63 11.93 -12.56
C PHE A 102 -10.15 12.35 -13.94
N THR A 103 -9.22 12.57 -14.87
CA THR A 103 -9.47 12.96 -16.27
C THR A 103 -8.74 12.03 -17.24
N GLU A 104 -9.19 11.99 -18.50
CA GLU A 104 -8.55 11.18 -19.54
C GLU A 104 -7.09 11.60 -19.78
N GLU A 105 -6.80 12.91 -19.73
CA GLU A 105 -5.42 13.43 -19.83
C GLU A 105 -4.53 12.90 -18.70
N ALA A 106 -5.04 12.86 -17.47
CA ALA A 106 -4.30 12.37 -16.32
C ALA A 106 -4.06 10.86 -16.40
N VAL A 107 -5.00 10.08 -16.97
CA VAL A 107 -4.79 8.65 -17.23
C VAL A 107 -3.54 8.43 -18.08
N HIS A 108 -3.48 9.07 -19.25
CA HIS A 108 -2.33 8.95 -20.16
C HIS A 108 -1.03 9.40 -19.50
N TYR A 109 -1.07 10.55 -18.81
CA TYR A 109 0.09 11.11 -18.13
C TYR A 109 0.66 10.15 -17.08
N VAL A 110 -0.20 9.62 -16.22
CA VAL A 110 0.19 8.72 -15.13
C VAL A 110 0.64 7.37 -15.68
N ALA A 111 -0.05 6.84 -16.70
CA ALA A 111 0.31 5.57 -17.31
C ALA A 111 1.69 5.63 -17.99
N ASP A 112 2.02 6.71 -18.69
CA ASP A 112 3.36 6.95 -19.25
C ASP A 112 4.45 6.95 -18.17
N ARG A 113 4.15 7.57 -17.02
CA ARG A 113 5.08 7.64 -15.88
C ARG A 113 5.29 6.29 -15.21
N ILE A 114 4.23 5.50 -15.04
CA ILE A 114 4.33 4.12 -14.54
C ILE A 114 5.19 3.28 -15.50
N ARG A 115 4.92 3.33 -16.81
CA ARG A 115 5.73 2.62 -17.83
C ARG A 115 7.20 3.00 -17.75
N PHE A 116 7.51 4.29 -17.62
CA PHE A 116 8.89 4.76 -17.45
C PHE A 116 9.56 4.15 -16.21
N VAL A 117 8.88 4.13 -15.06
CA VAL A 117 9.42 3.53 -13.84
C VAL A 117 9.62 2.02 -14.02
N GLN A 118 8.66 1.31 -14.60
CA GLN A 118 8.77 -0.12 -14.89
C GLN A 118 9.97 -0.43 -15.80
N ASP A 119 10.21 0.38 -16.83
CA ASP A 119 11.37 0.26 -17.73
C ASP A 119 12.69 0.46 -16.97
N VAL A 120 12.77 1.47 -16.11
CA VAL A 120 13.97 1.75 -15.32
C VAL A 120 14.24 0.63 -14.32
N LEU A 121 13.21 0.19 -13.59
CA LEU A 121 13.31 -0.87 -12.58
C LEU A 121 13.42 -2.28 -13.19
N GLU A 122 13.11 -2.42 -14.49
CA GLU A 122 13.04 -3.69 -15.24
C GLU A 122 12.09 -4.72 -14.60
N ARG A 123 10.95 -4.24 -14.11
CA ARG A 123 9.91 -5.08 -13.50
C ARG A 123 8.55 -4.40 -13.56
N GLN A 124 7.51 -5.21 -13.54
CA GLN A 124 6.14 -4.73 -13.34
C GLN A 124 6.00 -4.25 -11.88
N ILE A 125 5.39 -3.09 -11.68
CA ILE A 125 5.12 -2.53 -10.35
C ILE A 125 3.62 -2.58 -10.06
N ALA A 126 3.23 -2.40 -8.80
CA ALA A 126 1.84 -2.17 -8.41
C ALA A 126 1.57 -0.70 -8.10
N VAL A 127 0.34 -0.25 -8.32
CA VAL A 127 -0.15 1.05 -7.82
C VAL A 127 -1.27 0.85 -6.82
N GLU A 128 -1.28 1.67 -5.77
CA GLU A 128 -2.26 1.59 -4.69
C GLU A 128 -3.36 2.66 -4.80
N ASN A 129 -4.60 2.29 -4.44
CA ASN A 129 -5.68 3.26 -4.23
C ASN A 129 -5.50 4.03 -2.91
N VAL A 130 -5.52 5.36 -3.00
CA VAL A 130 -5.26 6.24 -1.86
C VAL A 130 -6.52 6.87 -1.29
N SER A 131 -6.48 7.29 -0.03
CA SER A 131 -7.48 8.23 0.48
C SER A 131 -7.30 9.61 -0.17
N TYR A 132 -8.40 10.30 -0.49
CA TYR A 132 -8.35 11.67 -1.01
C TYR A 132 -9.43 12.57 -0.42
N TYR A 133 -9.08 13.84 -0.27
CA TYR A 133 -9.92 14.86 0.38
C TYR A 133 -10.40 15.97 -0.57
N ALA A 134 -9.93 15.93 -1.82
CA ALA A 134 -10.38 16.79 -2.90
C ALA A 134 -10.24 16.06 -4.23
N ALA A 135 -11.14 16.32 -5.17
CA ALA A 135 -11.08 15.79 -6.53
C ALA A 135 -11.25 16.95 -7.54
N PRO A 136 -10.20 17.76 -7.75
CA PRO A 136 -10.30 18.94 -8.60
C PRO A 136 -10.50 18.51 -10.06
N GLY A 137 -11.53 19.04 -10.72
CA GLY A 137 -11.78 18.79 -12.14
C GLY A 137 -12.12 17.34 -12.48
N GLN A 138 -12.75 16.61 -11.55
CA GLN A 138 -13.14 15.22 -11.77
C GLN A 138 -14.11 15.07 -12.97
N GLU A 139 -13.70 14.27 -13.95
CA GLU A 139 -14.48 13.97 -15.16
C GLU A 139 -14.97 12.51 -15.18
N MET A 140 -14.32 11.61 -14.44
CA MET A 140 -14.73 10.21 -14.29
C MET A 140 -14.73 9.75 -12.81
N PRO A 141 -15.46 8.68 -12.48
CA PRO A 141 -15.34 8.01 -11.18
C PRO A 141 -13.90 7.54 -10.90
N GLU A 142 -13.51 7.51 -9.64
CA GLU A 142 -12.20 7.00 -9.19
C GLU A 142 -11.95 5.57 -9.68
N ALA A 143 -12.97 4.70 -9.61
CA ALA A 143 -12.85 3.33 -10.07
C ALA A 143 -12.50 3.24 -11.56
N ASP A 144 -13.14 4.05 -12.39
CA ASP A 144 -12.87 4.10 -13.83
C ASP A 144 -11.45 4.62 -14.08
N PHE A 145 -11.02 5.66 -13.35
CA PHE A 145 -9.67 6.20 -13.43
C PHE A 145 -8.60 5.16 -13.10
N ILE A 146 -8.75 4.44 -11.99
CA ILE A 146 -7.81 3.38 -11.58
C ILE A 146 -7.75 2.29 -12.65
N ASN A 147 -8.90 1.80 -13.11
CA ASN A 147 -8.94 0.75 -14.15
C ASN A 147 -8.25 1.20 -15.44
N CYS A 148 -8.52 2.42 -15.90
CA CYS A 148 -7.90 2.98 -17.10
C CYS A 148 -6.37 3.10 -16.93
N VAL A 149 -5.89 3.61 -15.80
CA VAL A 149 -4.44 3.71 -15.53
C VAL A 149 -3.78 2.33 -15.49
N VAL A 150 -4.34 1.39 -14.73
CA VAL A 150 -3.77 0.05 -14.55
C VAL A 150 -3.69 -0.70 -15.88
N GLU A 151 -4.75 -0.62 -16.69
CA GLU A 151 -4.78 -1.27 -18.00
C GLU A 151 -3.82 -0.61 -18.99
N GLU A 152 -3.80 0.73 -19.06
CA GLU A 152 -2.94 1.43 -20.01
C GLU A 152 -1.44 1.28 -19.65
N ALA A 153 -1.10 1.33 -18.36
CA ALA A 153 0.27 1.16 -17.89
C ALA A 153 0.76 -0.30 -17.92
N ASP A 154 -0.15 -1.26 -18.09
CA ASP A 154 0.08 -2.69 -17.88
C ASP A 154 0.82 -2.94 -16.55
N CYS A 155 0.26 -2.42 -15.45
CA CYS A 155 0.81 -2.58 -14.11
C CYS A 155 -0.07 -3.48 -13.24
N LYS A 156 0.39 -3.74 -12.02
CA LYS A 156 -0.37 -4.43 -10.98
C LYS A 156 -1.15 -3.43 -10.12
N PHE A 157 -2.04 -3.95 -9.29
CA PHE A 157 -2.84 -3.16 -8.37
C PHE A 157 -2.67 -3.65 -6.93
N LEU A 158 -2.39 -2.71 -6.02
CA LEU A 158 -2.41 -2.93 -4.58
C LEU A 158 -3.73 -2.41 -4.05
N LEU A 159 -4.48 -3.28 -3.37
CA LEU A 159 -5.78 -2.93 -2.81
C LEU A 159 -5.64 -2.51 -1.35
N ASP A 160 -5.87 -1.25 -1.03
CA ASP A 160 -6.05 -0.81 0.35
C ASP A 160 -7.54 -0.75 0.70
N VAL A 161 -8.00 -1.67 1.55
CA VAL A 161 -9.40 -1.73 1.97
C VAL A 161 -9.77 -0.65 2.99
N ASN A 162 -8.81 -0.15 3.77
CA ASN A 162 -9.04 0.97 4.67
C ASN A 162 -9.29 2.25 3.89
N ASN A 163 -8.52 2.51 2.82
CA ASN A 163 -8.72 3.66 1.93
C ASN A 163 -10.08 3.62 1.23
N ILE A 164 -10.55 2.45 0.80
CA ILE A 164 -11.92 2.31 0.26
C ILE A 164 -12.95 2.71 1.30
N HIS A 165 -12.80 2.25 2.55
CA HIS A 165 -13.73 2.61 3.62
C HIS A 165 -13.70 4.12 3.91
N VAL A 166 -12.51 4.70 4.07
CA VAL A 166 -12.31 6.14 4.31
C VAL A 166 -12.99 6.96 3.21
N ASN A 167 -12.69 6.66 1.94
CA ASN A 167 -13.26 7.36 0.80
C ASN A 167 -14.78 7.16 0.70
N SER A 168 -15.30 5.96 1.00
CA SER A 168 -16.76 5.72 0.97
C SER A 168 -17.54 6.59 1.94
N VAL A 169 -16.97 6.87 3.12
CA VAL A 169 -17.57 7.75 4.13
C VAL A 169 -17.45 9.20 3.67
N ASN A 170 -16.25 9.62 3.25
CA ASN A 170 -15.96 11.00 2.87
C ASN A 170 -16.74 11.44 1.62
N HIS A 171 -16.88 10.55 0.62
CA HIS A 171 -17.48 10.84 -0.68
C HIS A 171 -18.87 10.21 -0.88
N ARG A 172 -19.37 9.48 0.13
CA ARG A 172 -20.74 8.97 0.22
C ARG A 172 -21.12 8.00 -0.91
N TYR A 173 -20.25 7.03 -1.19
CA TYR A 173 -20.52 5.93 -2.12
C TYR A 173 -20.54 4.57 -1.39
N ASP A 174 -20.99 3.51 -2.07
CA ASP A 174 -20.98 2.16 -1.52
C ASP A 174 -19.58 1.50 -1.68
N PRO A 175 -18.90 1.13 -0.59
CA PRO A 175 -17.55 0.58 -0.66
C PRO A 175 -17.49 -0.81 -1.33
N VAL A 176 -18.57 -1.59 -1.26
CA VAL A 176 -18.64 -2.93 -1.87
C VAL A 176 -18.85 -2.80 -3.38
N GLU A 177 -19.67 -1.85 -3.83
CA GLU A 177 -19.80 -1.54 -5.27
C GLU A 177 -18.46 -1.07 -5.86
N PHE A 178 -17.75 -0.17 -5.16
CA PHE A 178 -16.41 0.27 -5.57
C PHE A 178 -15.43 -0.90 -5.66
N LEU A 179 -15.39 -1.74 -4.60
CA LEU A 179 -14.53 -2.91 -4.54
C LEU A 179 -14.76 -3.88 -5.71
N HIS A 180 -16.03 -4.13 -6.09
CA HIS A 180 -16.36 -4.99 -7.22
C HIS A 180 -15.99 -4.41 -8.58
N ALA A 181 -15.79 -3.10 -8.67
CA ALA A 181 -15.39 -2.42 -9.90
C ALA A 181 -13.86 -2.42 -10.12
N MET A 182 -13.06 -2.82 -9.12
CA MET A 182 -11.60 -2.81 -9.20
C MET A 182 -11.03 -3.97 -10.05
N PRO A 183 -9.83 -3.82 -10.63
CA PRO A 183 -9.25 -4.77 -11.59
C PRO A 183 -8.71 -6.04 -10.89
N ALA A 184 -9.59 -7.00 -10.60
CA ALA A 184 -9.27 -8.16 -9.77
C ALA A 184 -8.14 -9.04 -10.32
N GLU A 185 -8.04 -9.19 -11.63
CA GLU A 185 -6.98 -9.92 -12.32
C GLU A 185 -5.60 -9.25 -12.23
N ARG A 186 -5.56 -7.98 -11.85
CA ARG A 186 -4.34 -7.18 -11.67
C ARG A 186 -3.91 -7.09 -10.22
N ALA A 187 -4.71 -7.59 -9.27
CA ALA A 187 -4.41 -7.50 -7.85
C ALA A 187 -3.14 -8.29 -7.48
N ASP A 188 -2.30 -7.67 -6.66
CA ASP A 188 -1.02 -8.21 -6.22
C ASP A 188 -1.04 -8.59 -4.74
N TYR A 189 -1.36 -7.62 -3.87
CA TYR A 189 -1.60 -7.84 -2.45
C TYR A 189 -2.49 -6.75 -1.84
N VAL A 190 -2.82 -6.89 -0.56
CA VAL A 190 -3.80 -6.06 0.15
C VAL A 190 -3.17 -5.33 1.33
N HIS A 191 -3.51 -4.07 1.50
CA HIS A 191 -3.31 -3.31 2.74
C HIS A 191 -4.60 -3.24 3.56
N ILE A 192 -4.44 -3.31 4.88
CA ILE A 192 -5.51 -3.06 5.85
C ILE A 192 -4.95 -2.34 7.07
N ALA A 193 -5.67 -1.31 7.49
CA ALA A 193 -5.30 -0.47 8.62
C ALA A 193 -6.55 0.04 9.37
N GLY A 194 -6.32 0.79 10.43
CA GLY A 194 -7.33 1.62 11.07
C GLY A 194 -7.07 3.11 10.87
N HIS A 195 -8.13 3.91 10.86
CA HIS A 195 -8.11 5.34 10.56
C HIS A 195 -8.66 6.19 11.72
N LYS A 196 -8.56 7.51 11.58
CA LYS A 196 -9.09 8.47 12.54
C LYS A 196 -10.51 8.89 12.14
N VAL A 197 -11.42 8.91 13.12
CA VAL A 197 -12.73 9.54 12.98
C VAL A 197 -12.61 11.01 13.38
N GLU A 198 -12.72 11.93 12.42
CA GLU A 198 -12.64 13.38 12.68
C GLU A 198 -14.03 13.98 12.91
N ALA A 199 -15.01 13.57 12.10
CA ALA A 199 -16.42 13.97 12.22
C ALA A 199 -17.34 12.82 11.78
N GLU A 200 -18.66 12.99 11.80
CA GLU A 200 -19.60 11.96 11.36
C GLU A 200 -19.32 11.50 9.91
N ASP A 201 -19.09 12.47 9.01
CA ASP A 201 -18.85 12.29 7.58
C ASP A 201 -17.40 12.56 7.16
N LEU A 202 -16.46 12.56 8.12
CA LEU A 202 -15.03 12.74 7.84
C LEU A 202 -14.19 11.68 8.56
N ARG A 203 -13.45 10.91 7.77
CA ARG A 203 -12.39 10.01 8.20
C ARG A 203 -11.07 10.55 7.68
N VAL A 204 -10.04 10.47 8.51
CA VAL A 204 -8.67 10.82 8.12
C VAL A 204 -7.84 9.55 8.18
N ASP A 205 -7.25 9.24 7.05
CA ASP A 205 -6.38 8.10 6.91
C ASP A 205 -5.04 8.35 7.62
N THR A 206 -4.85 7.70 8.75
CA THR A 206 -3.69 7.94 9.63
C THR A 206 -2.89 6.68 9.90
N HIS A 207 -3.44 5.52 9.55
CA HIS A 207 -2.91 4.20 9.88
C HIS A 207 -2.42 4.11 11.34
N ALA A 208 -3.13 4.76 12.27
CA ALA A 208 -2.68 4.97 13.65
C ALA A 208 -3.63 4.38 14.69
N ALA A 209 -4.67 3.67 14.25
CA ALA A 209 -5.74 3.14 15.08
C ALA A 209 -5.94 1.63 14.83
N PRO A 210 -6.55 0.89 15.78
CA PRO A 210 -7.00 -0.47 15.54
C PRO A 210 -8.00 -0.57 14.38
N ILE A 211 -7.98 -1.69 13.67
CA ILE A 211 -8.95 -2.00 12.61
C ILE A 211 -10.34 -2.16 13.22
N ILE A 212 -11.34 -1.55 12.59
CA ILE A 212 -12.75 -1.65 12.99
C ILE A 212 -13.50 -2.71 12.18
N ASP A 213 -14.61 -3.23 12.71
CA ASP A 213 -15.41 -4.30 12.08
C ASP A 213 -15.79 -4.01 10.62
N PRO A 214 -16.26 -2.79 10.23
CA PRO A 214 -16.57 -2.50 8.84
C PRO A 214 -15.40 -2.68 7.85
N VAL A 215 -14.16 -2.48 8.30
CA VAL A 215 -12.97 -2.68 7.46
C VAL A 215 -12.63 -4.17 7.36
N TYR A 216 -12.82 -4.96 8.43
CA TYR A 216 -12.71 -6.42 8.37
C TYR A 216 -13.80 -7.06 7.49
N ASP A 217 -15.01 -6.52 7.52
CA ASP A 217 -16.11 -6.95 6.65
C ASP A 217 -15.75 -6.68 5.18
N LEU A 218 -15.20 -5.50 4.88
CA LEU A 218 -14.74 -5.16 3.54
C LEU A 218 -13.57 -6.05 3.07
N LEU A 219 -12.64 -6.40 3.95
CA LEU A 219 -11.60 -7.39 3.66
C LEU A 219 -12.20 -8.76 3.31
N THR A 220 -13.27 -9.15 4.01
CA THR A 220 -13.97 -10.41 3.73
C THR A 220 -14.60 -10.39 2.33
N GLU A 221 -15.24 -9.28 1.95
CA GLU A 221 -15.77 -9.10 0.58
C GLU A 221 -14.65 -9.04 -0.47
N ALA A 222 -13.50 -8.43 -0.14
CA ALA A 222 -12.33 -8.40 -1.01
C ALA A 222 -11.85 -9.81 -1.33
N PHE A 223 -11.73 -10.68 -0.33
CA PHE A 223 -11.33 -12.07 -0.61
C PHE A 223 -12.35 -12.88 -1.41
N LYS A 224 -13.64 -12.54 -1.36
CA LYS A 224 -14.64 -13.18 -2.23
C LYS A 224 -14.50 -12.74 -3.69
N THR A 225 -14.09 -11.49 -3.90
CA THR A 225 -13.98 -10.86 -5.23
C THR A 225 -12.66 -11.18 -5.91
N PHE A 226 -11.56 -11.03 -5.18
CA PHE A 226 -10.19 -11.15 -5.69
C PHE A 226 -9.56 -12.51 -5.41
N GLY A 227 -10.21 -13.33 -4.58
CA GLY A 227 -9.58 -14.50 -3.97
C GLY A 227 -8.69 -14.11 -2.77
N VAL A 228 -8.22 -15.12 -2.05
CA VAL A 228 -7.37 -14.89 -0.87
C VAL A 228 -5.94 -14.58 -1.28
N MET A 229 -5.49 -13.36 -0.95
CA MET A 229 -4.19 -12.80 -1.32
C MET A 229 -3.32 -12.50 -0.08
N PRO A 230 -2.00 -12.24 -0.25
CA PRO A 230 -1.18 -11.68 0.81
C PRO A 230 -1.79 -10.38 1.34
N THR A 231 -1.74 -10.17 2.66
CA THR A 231 -2.37 -9.02 3.31
C THR A 231 -1.43 -8.47 4.38
N VAL A 232 -1.11 -7.18 4.26
CA VAL A 232 -0.28 -6.42 5.19
C VAL A 232 -1.20 -5.68 6.15
N LEU A 233 -0.96 -5.86 7.45
CA LEU A 233 -1.47 -4.95 8.46
C LEU A 233 -0.56 -3.72 8.48
N GLU A 234 -1.09 -2.56 8.14
CA GLU A 234 -0.37 -1.30 8.24
C GLU A 234 -0.63 -0.60 9.59
N ARG A 235 0.45 -0.06 10.15
CA ARG A 235 0.45 0.75 11.36
C ARG A 235 1.63 1.72 11.29
N ASP A 236 1.35 2.99 11.04
CA ASP A 236 2.40 4.00 10.82
C ASP A 236 2.71 4.81 12.07
N PHE A 237 1.70 5.00 12.92
CA PHE A 237 1.80 5.77 14.14
C PHE A 237 1.13 5.06 15.31
N ASN A 238 1.40 5.55 16.52
CA ASN A 238 0.81 5.04 17.76
C ASN A 238 0.92 3.51 17.91
N PHE A 239 2.11 2.98 17.62
CA PHE A 239 2.40 1.55 17.70
C PHE A 239 2.00 0.97 19.07
N PRO A 240 1.02 0.05 19.11
CA PRO A 240 0.69 -0.66 20.34
C PRO A 240 1.77 -1.71 20.65
N PRO A 241 1.70 -2.38 21.81
CA PRO A 241 2.49 -3.58 22.06
C PRO A 241 2.38 -4.59 20.91
N LEU A 242 3.50 -5.27 20.59
CA LEU A 242 3.55 -6.22 19.47
C LEU A 242 2.44 -7.29 19.54
N SER A 243 2.08 -7.75 20.74
CA SER A 243 1.00 -8.73 20.91
C SER A 243 -0.33 -8.28 20.32
N GLU A 244 -0.66 -6.98 20.41
CA GLU A 244 -1.91 -6.44 19.86
C GLU A 244 -1.89 -6.44 18.33
N LEU A 245 -0.76 -6.05 17.72
CA LEU A 245 -0.57 -6.19 16.26
C LEU A 245 -0.66 -7.67 15.83
N LEU A 246 -0.12 -8.58 16.64
CA LEU A 246 -0.20 -10.01 16.36
C LEU A 246 -1.62 -10.56 16.50
N ASP A 247 -2.50 -9.93 17.28
CA ASP A 247 -3.91 -10.30 17.37
C ASP A 247 -4.69 -9.83 16.13
N GLU A 248 -4.40 -8.62 15.62
CA GLU A 248 -4.97 -8.12 14.35
C GLU A 248 -4.53 -9.00 13.16
N THR A 249 -3.24 -9.32 13.05
CA THR A 249 -2.75 -10.24 12.00
C THR A 249 -3.36 -11.65 12.12
N GLN A 250 -3.61 -12.14 13.33
CA GLN A 250 -4.35 -13.39 13.53
C GLN A 250 -5.80 -13.29 13.06
N GLN A 251 -6.46 -12.14 13.26
CA GLN A 251 -7.81 -11.93 12.77
C GLN A 251 -7.85 -11.94 11.24
N ILE A 252 -6.91 -11.26 10.57
CA ILE A 252 -6.72 -11.32 9.12
C ILE A 252 -6.56 -12.78 8.66
N ARG A 253 -5.69 -13.54 9.33
CA ARG A 253 -5.46 -14.97 9.03
C ARG A 253 -6.73 -15.81 9.20
N ARG A 254 -7.57 -15.54 10.20
CA ARG A 254 -8.85 -16.25 10.37
C ARG A 254 -9.80 -15.96 9.21
N ILE A 255 -9.91 -14.71 8.79
CA ILE A 255 -10.72 -14.30 7.64
C ILE A 255 -10.23 -15.02 6.37
N GLN A 256 -8.92 -14.99 6.09
CA GLN A 256 -8.32 -15.74 4.98
C GLN A 256 -8.63 -17.24 5.03
N GLY A 257 -8.60 -17.85 6.22
CA GLY A 257 -8.90 -19.27 6.42
C GLY A 257 -10.38 -19.61 6.17
N ASN A 258 -11.28 -18.74 6.63
CA ASN A 258 -12.72 -18.92 6.46
C ASN A 258 -13.17 -18.77 4.99
N THR A 259 -12.53 -17.89 4.22
CA THR A 259 -12.88 -17.69 2.80
C THR A 259 -12.34 -18.79 1.88
N ARG A 260 -11.31 -19.55 2.32
CA ARG A 260 -10.78 -20.71 1.56
C ARG A 260 -11.59 -21.99 1.74
N ALA A 261 -12.43 -22.06 2.78
CA ALA A 261 -13.21 -23.23 3.16
C ALA A 261 -14.54 -23.30 2.42
#